data_AF-T0NDG5-F1
#
_entry.id   AF-T0NDG5-F1
#
_cell.length_a   1.000
_cell.length_b   1.000
_cell.length_c   1.000
_cell.angle_alpha   90.00
_cell.angle_beta   90.00
_cell.angle_gamma   90.00
#
_symmetry.space_group_name_H-M   'P 1'
#
loop_
_entity.id
_entity.type
_entity.pdbx_description
1 polymer ?
#
loop_
_entity_poly.entity_id
_entity_poly.type
_entity_poly.pdbx_seq_one_letter_code
_entity_poly.pdbx_strand_id
1 'polypeptide(L)'
;MPSIRRKRYAFQPGDIVVYDHERFSVVGMHNYGKSIVIKGGGKKMDINTKKVKLVKYGKGLQFAPQFLPTLSDGVSLGGVR
;
A
#
# COMPACT_ATOMS: atom_id res chain seq x y z
N MET A 1 30.91 10.88 -0.60
CA MET A 1 30.05 10.22 0.42
C MET A 1 28.96 9.43 -0.28
N PRO A 2 28.58 8.23 0.18
CA PRO A 2 27.47 7.49 -0.41
C PRO A 2 26.15 8.24 -0.15
N SER A 3 25.36 8.48 -1.20
CA SER A 3 24.04 9.10 -1.07
C SER A 3 23.05 8.09 -0.51
N ILE A 4 22.97 8.00 0.82
CA ILE A 4 21.96 7.20 1.51
C ILE A 4 20.61 7.90 1.35
N ARG A 5 19.60 7.15 0.91
CA ARG A 5 18.25 7.69 0.71
C ARG A 5 17.66 8.10 2.04
N ARG A 6 17.44 9.41 2.22
CA ARG A 6 16.87 10.01 3.44
C ARG A 6 15.36 9.79 3.59
N LYS A 7 14.66 9.42 2.53
CA LYS A 7 13.21 9.21 2.51
C LYS A 7 12.86 7.86 1.89
N ARG A 8 11.87 7.18 2.49
CA ARG A 8 11.31 5.95 1.95
C ARG A 8 10.48 6.26 0.72
N TYR A 9 10.61 5.42 -0.28
CA TYR A 9 9.83 5.49 -1.49
C TYR A 9 8.37 5.08 -1.28
N ALA A 10 7.47 5.75 -2.01
CA ALA A 10 6.02 5.56 -1.87
C ALA A 10 5.54 4.14 -2.22
N PHE A 11 6.25 3.48 -3.14
CA PHE A 11 5.99 2.12 -3.60
C PHE A 11 7.23 1.27 -3.34
N GLN A 12 6.99 0.01 -3.03
CA GLN A 12 8.02 -0.96 -2.72
C GLN A 12 7.88 -2.17 -3.65
N PRO A 13 8.99 -2.91 -3.88
CA PRO A 13 8.90 -4.20 -4.55
C PRO A 13 7.86 -5.10 -3.87
N GLY A 14 6.99 -5.71 -4.67
CA GLY A 14 5.90 -6.57 -4.20
C GLY A 14 4.57 -5.87 -3.95
N ASP A 15 4.52 -4.53 -3.97
CA ASP A 15 3.24 -3.80 -3.96
C ASP A 15 2.40 -4.15 -5.20
N ILE A 16 1.08 -4.16 -5.05
CA ILE A 16 0.12 -4.30 -6.15
C ILE A 16 -0.44 -2.93 -6.48
N VAL A 17 -0.27 -2.52 -7.74
CA VAL A 17 -0.78 -1.27 -8.28
C VAL A 17 -1.77 -1.55 -9.41
N VAL A 18 -2.70 -0.63 -9.62
CA VAL A 18 -3.55 -0.59 -10.81
C VAL A 18 -3.00 0.43 -11.78
N TYR A 19 -2.85 -0.02 -13.02
CA TYR A 19 -2.51 0.79 -14.18
C TYR A 19 -3.38 0.35 -15.33
N ASP A 20 -4.02 1.29 -16.01
CA ASP A 20 -4.89 1.02 -17.17
C ASP A 20 -5.93 -0.08 -16.90
N HIS A 21 -6.61 0.02 -15.75
CA HIS A 21 -7.62 -0.92 -15.26
C HIS A 21 -7.14 -2.34 -14.92
N GLU A 22 -5.87 -2.66 -15.13
CA GLU A 22 -5.26 -3.94 -14.76
C GLU A 22 -4.37 -3.84 -13.52
N ARG A 23 -4.18 -4.97 -12.82
CA ARG A 23 -3.37 -5.08 -11.61
C ARG A 23 -2.00 -5.64 -11.93
N PHE A 24 -0.97 -4.97 -11.43
CA PHE A 24 0.41 -5.38 -11.65
C PHE A 24 1.21 -5.37 -10.34
N SER A 25 2.22 -6.25 -10.27
CA SER A 25 3.19 -6.25 -9.19
C SER A 25 4.32 -5.27 -9.47
N VAL A 26 4.65 -4.43 -8.49
CA VAL A 26 5.81 -3.54 -8.53
C VAL A 26 7.09 -4.34 -8.34
N VAL A 27 8.05 -4.12 -9.23
CA VAL A 27 9.41 -4.68 -9.15
C VAL A 27 10.32 -3.75 -8.37
N GLY A 28 10.16 -2.43 -8.53
CA GLY A 28 10.96 -1.42 -7.86
C GLY A 28 10.65 -0.01 -8.35
N MET A 29 11.31 0.97 -7.74
CA MET A 29 11.09 2.38 -8.03
C MET A 29 12.37 3.04 -8.53
N HIS A 30 12.26 3.76 -9.65
CA HIS A 30 13.37 4.38 -10.37
C HIS A 30 13.24 5.92 -10.36
N ASN A 31 14.21 6.59 -11.00
CA ASN A 31 14.19 8.04 -11.25
C ASN A 31 13.83 8.88 -10.01
N TYR A 32 14.52 8.65 -8.89
CA TYR A 32 14.28 9.35 -7.62
C TYR A 32 12.83 9.32 -7.13
N GLY A 33 12.06 8.32 -7.58
CA GLY A 33 10.68 8.07 -7.18
C GLY A 33 9.60 8.57 -8.14
N LYS A 34 10.02 9.06 -9.31
CA LYS A 34 9.11 9.55 -10.36
C LYS A 34 8.52 8.43 -11.21
N SER A 35 9.14 7.25 -11.24
CA SER A 35 8.64 6.11 -11.99
C SER A 35 8.78 4.80 -11.22
N ILE A 36 7.91 3.85 -11.55
CA ILE A 36 7.90 2.50 -11.01
C ILE A 36 8.02 1.49 -12.16
N VAL A 37 8.75 0.41 -11.90
CA VAL A 37 8.80 -0.72 -12.81
C VAL A 37 7.78 -1.74 -12.35
N ILE A 38 6.84 -2.10 -13.23
CA ILE A 38 5.86 -3.15 -12.98
C ILE A 38 6.17 -4.39 -13.82
N LYS A 39 5.68 -5.55 -13.38
CA LYS A 39 5.75 -6.82 -14.14
C LYS A 39 4.36 -7.19 -14.63
N GLY A 40 4.20 -7.32 -15.95
CA GLY A 40 2.94 -7.72 -16.62
C GLY A 40 3.24 -8.59 -17.84
N GLY A 41 2.50 -9.68 -18.03
CA GLY A 41 2.62 -10.53 -19.22
C GLY A 41 4.04 -11.05 -19.53
N GLY A 42 4.89 -11.23 -18.51
CA GLY A 42 6.28 -11.66 -18.67
C GLY A 42 7.30 -10.56 -18.98
N LYS A 43 6.86 -9.31 -19.21
CA LYS A 43 7.74 -8.16 -19.45
C LYS A 43 7.73 -7.17 -18.28
N LYS A 44 8.77 -6.34 -18.23
CA LYS A 44 8.87 -5.21 -17.29
C LYS A 44 8.52 -3.92 -18.03
N MET A 45 7.73 -3.06 -17.41
CA MET A 45 7.35 -1.76 -17.98
C MET A 45 7.61 -0.65 -16.96
N ASP A 46 8.18 0.47 -17.41
CA ASP A 46 8.40 1.66 -16.58
C ASP A 46 7.22 2.62 -16.72
N ILE A 47 6.65 3.04 -15.60
CA ILE A 47 5.43 3.83 -15.55
C ILE A 47 5.62 5.00 -14.59
N ASN A 48 5.12 6.16 -14.98
CA ASN A 48 5.10 7.31 -14.08
C ASN A 48 4.20 7.06 -12.87
N THR A 49 4.74 7.32 -11.68
CA THR A 49 4.06 7.16 -10.39
C THR A 49 2.72 7.90 -10.30
N LYS A 50 2.52 8.98 -11.07
CA LYS A 50 1.26 9.74 -11.08
C LYS A 50 0.09 9.02 -11.76
N LYS A 51 0.37 8.02 -12.61
CA LYS A 51 -0.65 7.29 -13.38
C LYS A 51 -1.11 6.00 -12.71
N VAL A 52 -0.51 5.64 -11.59
CA VAL A 52 -0.72 4.36 -10.90
C VAL A 52 -1.45 4.59 -9.59
N LYS A 53 -2.37 3.69 -9.26
CA LYS A 53 -3.05 3.68 -7.96
C LYS A 53 -2.60 2.48 -7.16
N LEU A 54 -2.23 2.69 -5.90
CA LEU A 54 -1.90 1.60 -5.00
C LEU A 54 -3.16 0.84 -4.61
N VAL A 55 -3.14 -0.48 -4.71
CA VAL A 55 -4.26 -1.35 -4.28
C VAL A 55 -3.91 -2.10 -3.02
N LYS A 56 -2.72 -2.68 -2.97
CA LYS A 56 -2.28 -3.50 -1.85
C LYS A 56 -0.79 -3.33 -1.65
N TYR A 57 -0.39 -3.09 -0.41
CA TYR A 57 1.02 -3.12 -0.03
C TYR A 57 1.54 -4.56 -0.08
N GLY A 58 2.77 -4.73 -0.54
CA GLY A 58 3.46 -6.01 -0.65
C GLY A 58 3.64 -6.71 0.70
N LYS A 59 4.10 -7.96 0.67
CA LYS A 59 4.27 -8.75 1.89
C LYS A 59 5.33 -8.10 2.80
N GLY A 60 4.91 -7.66 3.98
CA GLY A 60 5.71 -7.04 5.03
C GLY A 60 4.85 -6.78 6.27
N LEU A 61 5.46 -6.33 7.38
CA LEU A 61 4.72 -5.96 8.59
C LEU A 61 3.82 -4.75 8.27
N GLN A 62 2.50 -4.93 8.34
CA GLN A 62 1.52 -3.90 8.09
C GLN A 62 0.67 -3.73 9.35
N PHE A 63 0.69 -2.54 9.93
CA PHE A 63 -0.23 -2.18 11.00
C PHE A 63 -1.58 -1.86 10.37
N ALA A 64 -2.50 -2.83 10.40
CA ALA A 64 -3.90 -2.53 10.13
C ALA A 64 -4.42 -1.67 11.30
N PRO A 65 -5.18 -0.59 11.03
CA PRO A 65 -5.95 0.06 12.08
C PRO A 65 -6.87 -1.01 12.68
N GLN A 66 -6.76 -1.24 13.99
CA GLN A 66 -7.72 -2.05 14.69
C GLN A 66 -9.03 -1.24 14.64
N PHE A 67 -10.00 -1.69 13.84
CA PHE A 67 -11.36 -1.24 14.04
C PHE A 67 -11.76 -1.71 15.43
N LEU A 68 -11.69 -0.83 16.41
CA LEU A 68 -12.33 -1.03 17.70
C LEU A 68 -13.83 -1.11 17.41
N PRO A 69 -14.50 -2.26 17.58
CA PRO A 69 -15.94 -2.23 17.64
C PRO A 69 -16.29 -1.35 18.83
N THR A 70 -16.96 -0.23 18.58
CA THR A 70 -17.62 0.52 19.65
C THR A 70 -18.66 -0.43 20.23
N LEU A 71 -18.39 -0.97 21.43
CA LEU A 71 -19.40 -1.65 22.23
C LEU A 71 -20.48 -0.62 22.55
N SER A 72 -21.55 -0.60 21.76
CA SER A 72 -22.77 0.12 22.06
C SER A 72 -23.67 -0.77 22.90
N ASP A 73 -23.18 -1.22 24.06
CA ASP A 73 -24.02 -1.97 24.99
C ASP A 73 -24.56 -0.98 26.02
N GLY A 74 -25.75 -0.47 25.70
CA GLY A 74 -26.63 0.15 26.67
C GLY A 74 -27.04 -0.89 27.71
N VAL A 75 -26.25 -1.02 28.77
CA VAL A 75 -26.65 -1.74 29.97
C VAL A 75 -27.41 -0.76 30.87
N SER A 76 -28.74 -0.79 30.78
CA SER A 76 -29.61 -0.24 31.82
C SER A 76 -29.74 -1.28 32.92
N LEU A 77 -29.13 -1.04 34.08
CA LEU A 77 -29.46 -1.77 35.30
C LEU A 77 -30.74 -1.19 35.88
N GLY A 78 -31.87 -1.60 35.29
CA GLY A 78 -33.18 -1.54 35.93
C GLY A 78 -33.18 -2.42 37.19
N GLY A 79 -33.72 -1.87 38.27
CA GLY A 79 -33.45 -2.30 39.63
C GLY A 79 -34.02 -3.66 40.08
N VAL A 80 -33.60 -4.05 41.28
CA VAL A 80 -34.30 -5.00 42.14
C VAL A 80 -34.27 -4.45 43.56
N ARG A 81 -35.47 -4.06 44.00
CA ARG A 81 -36.04 -3.97 45.36
C ARG A 81 -35.16 -3.50 46.53
#